data_AF-A0A3S5C2W7-F1
#
_entry.id   AF-A0A3S5C2W7-F1
#
_cell.length_a   1.000
_cell.length_b   1.000
_cell.length_c   1.000
_cell.angle_alpha   90.00
_cell.angle_beta   90.00
_cell.angle_gamma   90.00
#
_symmetry.space_group_name_H-M   'P 1'
#
loop_
_entity.id
_entity.type
_entity.pdbx_description
1 polymer ?
#
loop_
_entity_poly.entity_id
_entity_poly.type
_entity_poly.pdbx_seq_one_letter_code
_entity_poly.pdbx_strand_id
1 'polypeptide(L)' 'MKHLLMEAKQRVPPILEELSSTLEHELVIGDEVGCAYCGGLGHRITHCPKLEAMQNKAAGSIGRKDFLSSADY' A
#
# COMPACT_ATOMS: atom_id res chain seq x y z
N MET A 1 -5.82 7.02 15.05
CA MET A 1 -6.90 7.20 16.06
C MET A 1 -7.45 8.63 16.12
N LYS A 2 -6.64 9.70 16.04
CA LYS A 2 -7.13 11.11 15.92
C LYS A 2 -8.08 11.33 14.74
N HIS A 3 -7.80 10.74 13.57
CA HIS A 3 -8.63 10.91 12.37
C HIS A 3 -10.05 10.39 12.55
N LEU A 4 -10.22 9.29 13.30
CA LEU A 4 -11.54 8.74 13.62
C LEU A 4 -12.37 9.70 14.48
N LEU A 5 -11.72 10.40 15.43
CA LEU A 5 -12.36 11.41 16.26
C LEU A 5 -12.73 12.67 15.47
N MET A 6 -11.86 13.11 14.54
CA MET A 6 -12.12 14.24 13.65
C MET A 6 -13.29 13.96 12.69
N GLU A 7 -13.34 12.76 12.10
CA GLU A 7 -14.44 12.30 11.25
C GLU A 7 -15.76 12.24 12.02
N ALA A 8 -15.73 11.78 13.26
CA ALA A 8 -16.89 11.76 14.16
C ALA A 8 -17.23 13.14 14.77
N LYS A 9 -16.50 14.21 14.42
CA LYS A 9 -16.61 15.57 15.00
C LYS A 9 -16.50 15.61 16.53
N GLN A 10 -15.81 14.65 17.12
CA GLN A 10 -15.54 14.60 18.56
C GLN A 10 -14.34 15.50 18.88
N ARG A 11 -14.32 16.09 20.08
CA ARG A 11 -13.17 16.88 20.52
C ARG A 11 -11.95 15.99 20.67
N VAL A 12 -10.84 16.39 20.08
CA VAL A 12 -9.56 15.70 20.19
C VAL A 12 -8.90 16.08 21.52
N PRO A 13 -8.61 15.12 22.41
CA PRO A 13 -7.85 15.38 23.63
C PRO A 13 -6.42 15.86 23.31
N PRO A 14 -5.84 16.80 24.09
CA PRO A 14 -4.52 17.38 23.81
C PRO A 14 -3.39 16.34 23.76
N ILE A 15 -3.50 15.25 24.53
CA ILE A 15 -2.56 14.11 24.45
C ILE A 15 -2.51 13.48 23.05
N LEU A 16 -3.62 13.47 22.32
CA LEU A 16 -3.66 12.93 20.95
C LEU A 16 -3.16 13.93 19.90
N GLU A 17 -3.03 15.21 20.25
CA GLU A 17 -2.37 16.20 19.39
C GLU A 17 -0.86 15.97 19.38
N GLU A 18 -0.27 15.75 20.56
CA GLU A 18 1.17 15.52 20.72
C GLU A 18 1.62 14.18 20.10
N LEU A 19 0.81 13.13 20.24
CA LEU A 19 1.07 11.84 19.59
C LEU A 19 0.94 11.86 18.06
N SER A 20 0.27 12.86 17.47
CA SER A 20 0.09 12.93 16.01
C SER A 20 1.32 13.45 15.27
N SER A 21 2.12 14.32 15.89
CA SER A 21 3.36 14.84 15.25
C SER A 21 4.39 13.74 14.98
N THR A 22 4.43 12.71 15.84
CA THR A 22 5.30 11.54 15.70
C THR A 22 4.87 10.63 14.55
N LEU A 23 3.56 10.38 14.40
CA LEU A 23 3.02 9.46 13.39
C LEU A 23 2.91 10.07 11.99
N GLU A 24 2.73 11.38 11.89
CA GLU A 24 2.62 12.08 10.61
C GLU A 24 3.98 12.22 9.89
N HIS A 25 5.10 12.07 10.63
CA HIS A 25 6.46 12.04 10.07
C HIS A 25 7.01 10.64 9.77
N GLU A 26 6.31 9.55 10.13
CA GLU A 26 6.82 8.18 9.99
C GLU A 26 6.69 7.56 8.59
N LEU A 27 6.67 8.38 7.53
CA LEU A 27 7.03 7.94 6.17
C LEU A 27 8.31 8.60 5.65
N VAL A 28 9.06 9.24 6.54
CA VAL A 28 10.42 9.77 6.31
C VAL A 28 11.30 9.30 7.47
N ILE A 29 11.65 8.02 7.47
CA ILE A 29 12.66 7.47 8.37
C ILE A 29 14.01 7.69 7.68
N GLY A 30 14.70 8.78 8.02
CA GLY A 30 15.91 9.20 7.31
C GLY A 30 15.62 9.53 5.84
N ASP A 31 16.64 9.87 5.06
CA ASP A 31 16.51 10.12 3.61
C ASP A 31 16.06 8.87 2.79
N GLU A 32 15.56 7.82 3.45
CA GLU A 32 15.23 6.53 2.89
C GLU A 32 13.73 6.44 2.58
N VAL A 33 13.41 6.66 1.30
CA VAL A 33 12.06 6.52 0.76
C VAL A 33 11.62 5.05 0.80
N GLY A 34 10.75 4.71 1.75
CA GLY A 34 10.15 3.39 1.88
C GLY A 34 8.89 3.17 1.04
N CYS A 35 8.65 1.92 0.64
CA CYS A 35 7.45 1.46 -0.05
C CYS A 35 6.42 0.95 0.94
N ALA A 36 5.29 1.65 1.07
CA ALA A 36 4.19 1.28 1.97
C ALA A 36 3.51 -0.07 1.64
N TYR A 37 3.72 -0.61 0.43
CA TYR A 37 3.10 -1.88 0.02
C TYR A 37 3.93 -3.11 0.41
N CYS A 38 5.24 -3.08 0.17
CA CYS A 38 6.12 -4.22 0.44
C CYS A 38 7.04 -4.04 1.65
N GLY A 39 7.08 -2.85 2.24
CA GLY A 39 7.99 -2.51 3.34
C GLY A 39 9.46 -2.35 2.92
N GLY A 40 9.75 -2.36 1.62
CA GLY A 40 11.11 -2.20 1.10
C GLY A 40 11.57 -0.75 1.13
N LEU A 41 12.85 -0.52 1.44
CA LEU A 41 13.49 0.79 1.42
C LEU A 41 14.04 1.08 0.00
N GLY A 42 14.11 2.35 -0.39
CA GLY A 42 14.69 2.79 -1.67
C GLY A 42 13.74 2.87 -2.87
N HIS A 43 12.43 2.71 -2.69
CA HIS A 43 11.44 2.92 -3.76
C HIS A 43 10.06 3.31 -3.20
N ARG A 44 9.27 4.05 -3.97
CA ARG A 44 7.86 4.35 -3.65
C ARG A 44 6.95 3.22 -4.11
N ILE A 45 5.72 3.18 -3.58
CA ILE A 45 4.66 2.25 -4.02
C ILE A 45 4.44 2.27 -5.54
N THR A 46 4.62 3.44 -6.19
CA THR A 46 4.53 3.61 -7.65
C THR A 46 5.58 2.83 -8.43
N HIS A 47 6.73 2.54 -7.82
CA HIS A 47 7.85 1.80 -8.42
C HIS A 47 8.12 0.50 -7.65
N CYS A 48 7.08 -0.12 -7.09
CA CYS A 48 7.26 -1.34 -6.31
C CYS A 48 7.45 -2.56 -7.24
N PRO A 49 8.63 -3.21 -7.24
CA PRO A 49 8.89 -4.35 -8.11
C PRO A 49 7.98 -5.55 -7.79
N LYS A 50 7.51 -5.65 -6.54
CA LYS A 50 6.58 -6.69 -6.10
C LYS A 50 5.18 -6.48 -6.69
N LEU A 51 4.70 -5.23 -6.76
CA LEU A 51 3.43 -4.89 -7.42
C LEU A 51 3.52 -5.12 -8.92
N GLU A 52 4.60 -4.69 -9.55
CA GLU A 52 4.84 -4.86 -10.97
C GLU A 52 4.86 -6.35 -11.36
N ALA A 53 5.58 -7.18 -10.61
CA ALA A 53 5.60 -8.63 -10.81
C ALA A 53 4.21 -9.27 -10.64
N MET A 54 3.40 -8.79 -9.69
CA MET A 54 2.03 -9.30 -9.48
C MET A 54 1.10 -8.93 -10.64
N GLN A 55 1.16 -7.67 -11.09
CA GLN A 55 0.38 -7.21 -12.24
C GLN A 55 0.77 -7.96 -13.52
N ASN A 56 2.06 -8.17 -13.76
CA ASN A 56 2.53 -8.91 -14.92
C ASN A 56 2.08 -10.39 -14.90
N LYS A 57 2.06 -11.03 -13.72
CA LYS A 57 1.52 -12.38 -13.55
C LYS A 57 0.01 -12.44 -13.82
N ALA A 58 -0.75 -11.44 -13.37
CA ALA A 58 -2.19 -11.34 -13.63
C ALA A 58 -2.50 -11.06 -15.11
N ALA A 59 -1.71 -10.21 -15.78
CA ALA A 59 -1.83 -9.97 -17.20
C ALA A 59 -1.51 -11.23 -18.02
N GLY A 60 -0.51 -12.01 -17.60
CA GLY A 60 -0.14 -13.26 -18.26
C GLY A 60 -1.14 -14.41 -18.10
N SER A 61 -2.00 -14.39 -17.08
CA SER A 61 -2.98 -15.47 -16.81
C SER A 61 -4.30 -15.31 -17.55
N ILE A 62 -4.65 -14.09 -17.98
CA ILE A 62 -5.91 -13.80 -18.71
C ILE A 62 -5.85 -14.32 -20.16
N GLY A 63 -4.67 -14.38 -20.80
CA GLY A 63 -4.57 -14.77 -22.21
C GLY A 63 -4.39 -16.27 -22.48
N ARG A 64 -4.22 -17.11 -21.46
CA ARG A 64 -3.73 -18.50 -21.65
C ARG A 64 -4.64 -19.61 -21.13
N LYS A 65 -5.70 -19.29 -20.38
CA LYS A 65 -6.55 -20.28 -19.71
C LYS A 65 -7.78 -20.73 -20.51
N ASP A 66 -8.20 -19.96 -21.50
CA ASP A 66 -9.49 -20.22 -22.14
C ASP A 66 -9.39 -21.05 -23.44
N PHE A 67 -8.18 -21.29 -23.95
CA PHE A 67 -7.96 -22.00 -25.23
C PHE A 67 -7.71 -23.52 -25.11
N LEU A 68 -7.45 -24.06 -23.91
CA LEU A 68 -7.08 -25.46 -23.74
C LEU A 68 -8.22 -26.37 -23.21
N SER A 69 -9.39 -25.82 -22.87
CA SER A 69 -10.52 -26.62 -22.34
C SER A 69 -11.55 -27.07 -23.39
N SER A 70 -11.27 -26.94 -24.69
CA SER A 70 -12.24 -27.24 -25.76
C SER A 70 -11.82 -28.34 -26.74
N ALA A 71 -10.88 -29.21 -26.37
CA ALA A 71 -10.34 -30.22 -27.29
C ALA A 71 -10.31 -31.66 -26.74
N ASP A 72 -11.31 -32.04 -25.93
CA ASP A 72 -11.52 -33.45 -25.56
C ASP A 72 -13.00 -33.84 -25.79
N TYR A 73 -13.33 -34.25 -27.02
CA TYR A 73 -14.51 -35.05 -27.37
C TYR A 73 -14.12 -36.16 -28.34
#